data_AF-A0A9E3V238-F1
#
_entry.id   AF-A0A9E3V238-F1
#
_cell.length_a   1.000
_cell.length_b   1.000
_cell.length_c   1.000
_cell.angle_alpha   90.00
_cell.angle_beta   90.00
_cell.angle_gamma   90.00
#
_symmetry.space_group_name_H-M   'P 1'
#
loop_
_entity.id
_entity.type
_entity.pdbx_description
1 polymer ?
#
loop_
_entity_poly.entity_id
_entity_poly.type
_entity_poly.pdbx_seq_one_letter_code
_entity_poly.pdbx_strand_id
1 'polypeptide(L)' 'PPLVETISSQQEQFAHFQSDAPACDNCGALTVRCGTCYRCFNCGNSMGCS' A
#
# COMPACT_ATOMS: atom_id res chain seq x y z
N PRO A 1 -16.32 -32.47 3.82
CA PRO A 1 -16.56 -31.30 2.94
C PRO A 1 -15.33 -30.38 2.97
N PRO A 2 -14.43 -30.46 1.98
CA PRO A 2 -13.13 -29.78 2.00
C PRO A 2 -13.17 -28.46 1.20
N LEU A 3 -13.72 -27.38 1.79
CA LEU A 3 -13.81 -26.07 1.11
C LEU A 3 -13.29 -24.89 1.97
N VAL A 4 -12.50 -25.14 3.02
CA VAL A 4 -12.08 -24.11 4.00
C VAL A 4 -10.57 -23.99 4.20
N GLU A 5 -9.73 -24.50 3.31
CA GLU A 5 -8.26 -24.44 3.51
C GLU A 5 -7.52 -23.50 2.53
N THR A 6 -8.20 -22.98 1.50
CA THR A 6 -7.52 -22.25 0.42
C THR A 6 -7.54 -20.72 0.55
N ILE A 7 -8.46 -20.15 1.34
CA ILE A 7 -8.62 -18.68 1.44
C ILE A 7 -7.58 -18.06 2.38
N SER A 8 -7.14 -18.79 3.41
CA SER A 8 -6.24 -18.27 4.45
C SER A 8 -4.84 -17.93 3.92
N SER A 9 -4.34 -18.69 2.95
CA SER A 9 -2.97 -18.54 2.43
C SER A 9 -2.79 -17.27 1.58
N GLN A 10 -3.85 -16.85 0.90
CA GLN A 10 -3.80 -15.71 -0.03
C GLN A 10 -3.76 -14.38 0.75
N GLN A 11 -4.49 -14.26 1.86
CA GLN A 11 -4.56 -13.01 2.63
C GLN A 11 -3.22 -12.64 3.27
N GLU A 12 -2.47 -13.63 3.77
CA GLU A 12 -1.12 -13.44 4.32
C GLU A 12 -0.14 -12.92 3.27
N GLN A 13 -0.23 -13.45 2.04
CA GLN A 13 0.60 -13.00 0.93
C GLN A 13 0.27 -11.55 0.51
N PHE A 14 -0.99 -11.12 0.59
CA PHE A 14 -1.40 -9.74 0.31
C PHE A 14 -1.14 -8.74 1.45
N ALA A 15 -0.90 -9.21 2.68
CA ALA A 15 -0.60 -8.35 3.83
C ALA A 15 0.77 -7.65 3.70
N HIS A 16 1.75 -8.33 3.11
CA HIS A 16 3.09 -7.80 2.85
C HIS A 16 3.13 -6.66 1.82
N PHE A 17 2.10 -6.53 0.97
CA PHE A 17 2.07 -5.49 -0.07
C PHE A 17 1.39 -4.19 0.38
N GLN A 18 0.83 -4.13 1.60
CA GLN A 18 0.01 -2.99 2.05
C GLN A 18 0.66 -2.14 3.15
N SER A 19 1.81 -2.51 3.70
CA SER A 19 2.26 -2.00 5.01
C SER A 19 3.18 -0.76 4.98
N ASP A 20 3.88 -0.47 3.88
CA ASP A 20 4.99 0.51 3.89
C ASP A 20 4.69 1.86 3.21
N ALA A 21 3.44 2.13 2.85
CA ALA A 21 3.08 3.40 2.23
C ALA A 21 2.65 4.42 3.30
N PRO A 22 3.42 5.50 3.54
CA PRO A 22 3.03 6.53 4.50
C PRO A 22 1.78 7.28 4.02
N ALA A 23 1.04 7.85 4.96
CA ALA A 23 -0.01 8.81 4.64
C ALA A 23 0.60 10.09 4.06
N CYS A 24 -0.14 10.79 3.20
CA CYS A 24 0.32 12.03 2.61
C CYS A 24 0.36 13.15 3.65
N ASP A 25 1.49 13.84 3.81
CA ASP A 25 1.62 14.96 4.76
C ASP A 25 0.74 16.18 4.42
N ASN A 26 0.23 16.25 3.19
CA ASN A 26 -0.59 17.38 2.73
C ASN A 26 -2.09 17.16 2.95
N CYS A 27 -2.60 15.97 2.62
CA CYS A 27 -4.05 15.69 2.67
C CYS A 27 -4.44 14.42 3.45
N GLY A 28 -3.48 13.68 4.00
CA GLY A 28 -3.72 12.48 4.81
C GLY A 28 -4.09 11.21 4.02
N ALA A 29 -4.28 11.30 2.70
CA ALA A 29 -4.59 10.13 1.87
C ALA A 29 -3.40 9.16 1.79
N LEU A 30 -3.68 7.85 1.62
CA LEU A 30 -2.64 6.85 1.42
C LEU A 30 -1.83 7.16 0.14
N THR A 31 -0.51 7.18 0.26
CA THR A 31 0.36 7.35 -0.89
C THR A 31 0.65 6.02 -1.58
N VAL A 32 1.19 6.07 -2.79
CA VAL A 32 1.61 4.88 -3.54
C VAL A 32 3.06 5.03 -3.94
N ARG A 33 3.86 3.96 -3.78
CA ARG A 33 5.26 3.95 -4.18
C ARG A 33 5.38 4.04 -5.71
N CYS A 34 6.10 5.05 -6.19
CA CYS A 34 6.37 5.31 -7.60
C CYS A 34 7.89 5.50 -7.78
N GLY A 35 8.59 4.39 -8.02
CA GLY A 35 10.07 4.37 -8.06
C GLY A 35 10.67 4.44 -6.66
N THR A 36 11.57 5.40 -6.42
CA THR A 36 12.11 5.72 -5.09
C THR A 36 11.18 6.61 -4.27
N CYS A 37 10.25 7.31 -4.92
CA CYS A 37 9.32 8.22 -4.29
C CYS A 37 8.00 7.54 -3.89
N TYR A 38 7.22 8.24 -3.08
CA TYR A 38 5.79 8.02 -2.88
C TYR A 38 5.01 9.18 -3.51
N ARG A 39 3.91 8.86 -4.21
CA ARG A 39 3.00 9.84 -4.83
C ARG A 39 1.62 9.74 -4.20
N CYS A 40 1.05 10.88 -3.83
CA CYS A 40 -0.37 10.98 -3.48
C CYS A 40 -1.20 11.21 -4.76
N PHE A 41 -2.13 10.29 -5.06
CA PHE A 41 -3.06 10.44 -6.20
C PHE A 41 -4.26 11.34 -5.90
N ASN A 42 -4.45 11.77 -4.66
CA ASN A 42 -5.52 12.67 -4.28
C ASN A 42 -5.14 14.15 -4.50
N CYS A 43 -3.94 14.55 -4.09
CA CYS A 43 -3.48 15.95 -4.18
C CYS A 43 -2.26 16.15 -5.09
N GLY A 44 -1.62 15.08 -5.58
CA GLY A 44 -0.43 15.15 -6.44
C GLY A 44 0.90 15.30 -5.70
N ASN A 45 0.89 15.39 -4.35
CA ASN A 45 2.12 15.57 -3.57
C ASN A 45 3.07 14.36 -3.71
N SER A 46 4.38 14.63 -3.63
CA SER A 46 5.45 13.62 -3.80
C SER A 46 6.39 13.65 -2.60
N MET A 47 6.71 12.48 -2.05
CA MET A 47 7.41 12.33 -0.77
C MET A 47 8.51 11.27 -0.88
N GLY A 48 9.63 11.44 -0.16
CA GLY A 48 10.67 10.41 -0.07
C GLY A 48 11.49 10.18 -1.35
N CYS A 49 11.54 11.14 -2.27
CA CYS A 49 12.40 11.08 -3.44
C CYS A 49 13.87 11.33 -3.04
N SER A 50 14.66 10.28 -2.88
CA SER A 50 16.12 10.33 -2.67
C SER A 50 16.89 10.54 -3.96
#